data_AF-A0A239XYS8-F1
#
_entry.id   AF-A0A239XYS8-F1
#
_cell.length_a   1.000
_cell.length_b   1.000
_cell.length_c   1.000
_cell.angle_alpha   90.00
_cell.angle_beta   90.00
_cell.angle_gamma   90.00
#
_symmetry.space_group_name_H-M   'P 1'
#
loop_
_entity.id
_entity.type
_entity.pdbx_description
1 polymer ?
#
loop_
_entity_poly.entity_id
_entity_poly.type
_entity_poly.pdbx_seq_one_letter_code
_entity_poly.pdbx_strand_id
1 'polypeptide(L)'
;MRLSNRNKAGFYNFLNTFFLMLFVCGIAAFLLERYKFDIFGWESYIFLIVPTLLLVSYYLRGRQIFEYDSDGEALNFKNRNIITFLNRPVSDEFPKYKLQKYEVVNAGILKRLYITVSSKKNHSIILKYDISYLTDKELRDLKYSLDKVIKENKENLHLCRKI
;
A
#
# COMPACT_ATOMS: atom_id res chain seq x y z
N MET A 1 -3.16 19.46 -2.56
CA MET A 1 -2.50 18.49 -3.44
C MET A 1 -3.21 17.17 -3.28
N ARG A 2 -3.63 16.58 -4.41
CA ARG A 2 -4.28 15.27 -4.44
C ARG A 2 -3.36 14.25 -5.06
N LEU A 3 -3.13 13.16 -4.36
CA LEU A 3 -2.38 12.01 -4.84
C LEU A 3 -3.27 10.78 -4.77
N SER A 4 -3.49 10.13 -5.90
CA SER A 4 -4.32 8.94 -5.95
C SER A 4 -3.78 7.96 -6.98
N ASN A 5 -3.56 6.73 -6.53
CA ASN A 5 -3.20 5.62 -7.42
C ASN A 5 -4.44 4.84 -7.91
N ARG A 6 -5.65 5.38 -7.70
CA ARG A 6 -6.90 4.70 -8.06
C ARG A 6 -7.01 4.40 -9.55
N ASN A 7 -6.41 5.23 -10.41
CA ASN A 7 -6.43 5.03 -11.86
C ASN A 7 -5.74 3.72 -12.28
N LYS A 8 -4.83 3.18 -11.47
CA LYS A 8 -4.15 1.90 -11.72
C LYS A 8 -4.94 0.69 -11.19
N ALA A 9 -6.10 0.90 -10.55
CA ALA A 9 -6.91 -0.19 -9.98
C ALA A 9 -7.32 -1.24 -11.02
N GLY A 10 -7.64 -0.82 -12.25
CA GLY A 10 -7.95 -1.74 -13.35
C GLY A 10 -6.78 -2.66 -13.70
N PHE A 11 -5.57 -2.10 -13.77
CA PHE A 11 -4.35 -2.87 -14.04
C PHE A 11 -4.04 -3.87 -12.92
N TYR A 12 -4.21 -3.45 -11.66
CA TYR A 12 -3.99 -4.36 -10.54
C TYR A 12 -5.04 -5.47 -10.45
N ASN A 13 -6.29 -5.20 -10.81
CA ASN A 13 -7.34 -6.23 -10.98
C ASN A 13 -6.94 -7.23 -12.06
N PHE A 14 -6.49 -6.73 -13.21
CA PHE A 14 -6.00 -7.58 -14.30
C PHE A 14 -4.86 -8.49 -13.84
N LEU A 15 -3.85 -7.95 -13.13
CA LEU A 15 -2.75 -8.75 -12.57
C LEU A 15 -3.24 -9.82 -11.60
N ASN A 16 -4.19 -9.48 -10.73
CA ASN A 16 -4.76 -10.45 -9.80
C ASN A 16 -5.46 -11.61 -10.53
N THR A 17 -6.31 -11.29 -11.50
CA THR A 17 -7.00 -12.30 -12.32
C THR A 17 -6.00 -13.13 -13.12
N PHE A 18 -4.96 -12.51 -13.68
CA PHE A 18 -3.92 -13.18 -14.43
C PHE A 18 -3.16 -14.19 -13.55
N PHE A 19 -2.73 -13.81 -12.34
CA PHE A 19 -2.06 -14.73 -11.41
C PHE A 19 -2.98 -15.86 -10.94
N LEU A 20 -4.26 -15.58 -10.71
CA LEU A 20 -5.24 -16.62 -10.39
C LEU A 20 -5.42 -17.61 -11.54
N MET A 21 -5.54 -17.13 -12.79
CA MET A 21 -5.61 -17.99 -13.96
C MET A 21 -4.35 -18.84 -14.11
N LEU A 22 -3.17 -18.24 -13.94
CA LEU A 22 -1.89 -18.94 -14.01
C LEU A 22 -1.81 -20.05 -12.95
N PHE A 23 -2.28 -19.77 -11.73
CA PHE A 23 -2.36 -20.76 -10.65
C PHE A 23 -3.31 -21.92 -10.99
N VAL A 24 -4.52 -21.63 -11.48
CA VAL A 24 -5.49 -22.66 -11.89
C VAL A 24 -4.95 -23.50 -13.05
N CYS A 25 -4.36 -22.87 -14.06
CA CYS A 25 -3.70 -23.56 -15.17
C CYS A 25 -2.53 -24.41 -14.69
N GLY A 26 -1.73 -23.94 -13.73
CA GLY A 26 -0.64 -24.70 -13.13
C GLY A 26 -1.12 -25.96 -12.42
N ILE A 27 -2.24 -25.87 -11.67
CA ILE A 27 -2.89 -27.04 -11.07
C ILE A 27 -3.36 -28.02 -12.16
N ALA A 28 -4.04 -27.53 -13.19
CA ALA A 28 -4.52 -28.38 -14.29
C ALA A 28 -3.36 -29.09 -15.01
N ALA A 29 -2.28 -28.37 -15.30
CA ALA A 29 -1.07 -28.91 -15.93
C ALA A 29 -0.42 -29.99 -15.04
N PHE A 30 -0.28 -29.73 -13.73
CA PHE A 30 0.24 -30.71 -12.78
C PHE A 30 -0.60 -32.00 -12.74
N LEU A 31 -1.93 -31.88 -12.74
CA LEU A 31 -2.83 -33.04 -12.75
C LEU A 31 -2.73 -33.81 -14.07
N LEU A 32 -2.73 -33.12 -15.22
CA LEU A 32 -2.56 -33.77 -16.52
C LEU A 32 -1.22 -34.50 -16.61
N GLU A 33 -0.15 -33.87 -16.13
CA GLU A 33 1.17 -34.47 -16.11
C GLU A 33 1.18 -35.73 -15.25
N ARG A 34 0.65 -35.67 -14.03
CA ARG A 34 0.68 -36.78 -13.08
C ARG A 34 -0.20 -37.97 -13.47
N TYR A 35 -1.30 -37.73 -14.18
CA TYR A 35 -2.30 -38.77 -14.48
C TYR A 35 -2.35 -39.22 -15.94
N LYS A 36 -1.79 -38.45 -16.89
CA LYS A 36 -1.88 -38.76 -18.33
C LYS A 36 -0.53 -38.91 -19.01
N PHE A 37 0.42 -38.02 -18.73
CA PHE A 37 1.67 -37.94 -19.48
C PHE A 37 2.83 -38.68 -18.80
N ASP A 38 3.03 -38.47 -17.49
CA ASP A 38 4.12 -39.03 -16.67
C ASP A 38 5.52 -38.87 -17.29
N ILE A 39 5.77 -37.71 -17.91
CA ILE A 39 7.00 -37.35 -18.61
C ILE A 39 8.01 -36.68 -17.65
N PHE A 40 7.55 -35.75 -16.83
CA PHE A 40 8.39 -34.84 -16.04
C PHE A 40 8.67 -35.32 -14.61
N GLY A 41 7.95 -36.33 -14.10
CA GLY A 41 8.15 -36.88 -12.76
C GLY A 41 8.12 -35.80 -11.66
N TRP A 42 9.24 -35.62 -10.94
CA TRP A 42 9.36 -34.61 -9.85
C TRP A 42 9.36 -33.17 -10.37
N GLU A 43 9.80 -32.92 -11.61
CA GLU A 43 9.85 -31.56 -12.15
C GLU A 43 8.44 -30.95 -12.33
N SER A 44 7.41 -31.79 -12.40
CA SER A 44 6.00 -31.36 -12.47
C SER A 44 5.59 -30.46 -11.30
N TYR A 45 6.21 -30.57 -10.13
CA TYR A 45 5.92 -29.69 -8.98
C TYR A 45 6.23 -28.21 -9.27
N ILE A 46 7.07 -27.90 -10.26
CA ILE A 46 7.34 -26.53 -10.70
C ILE A 46 6.06 -25.83 -11.17
N PHE A 47 5.13 -26.57 -11.81
CA PHE A 47 3.83 -26.05 -12.24
C PHE A 47 2.96 -25.58 -11.07
N LEU A 48 3.21 -26.06 -9.84
CA LEU A 48 2.53 -25.58 -8.64
C LEU A 48 3.34 -24.51 -7.91
N ILE A 49 4.66 -24.72 -7.76
CA ILE A 49 5.53 -23.85 -6.96
C ILE A 49 5.61 -22.45 -7.57
N VAL A 50 5.85 -22.34 -8.89
CA VAL A 50 6.05 -21.04 -9.54
C VAL A 50 4.78 -20.17 -9.46
N PRO A 51 3.59 -20.64 -9.84
CA PRO A 51 2.38 -19.82 -9.75
C PRO A 51 2.02 -19.46 -8.31
N THR A 52 2.24 -20.37 -7.37
CA THR A 52 2.01 -20.11 -5.94
C THR A 52 2.92 -19.01 -5.43
N LEU A 53 4.23 -19.09 -5.71
CA LEU A 53 5.19 -18.06 -5.29
C LEU A 53 4.86 -16.70 -5.87
N LEU A 54 4.48 -16.63 -7.15
CA LEU A 54 4.03 -15.38 -7.78
C LEU A 54 2.81 -14.80 -7.07
N LEU A 55 1.79 -15.61 -6.82
CA LEU A 55 0.56 -15.19 -6.15
C LEU A 55 0.85 -14.72 -4.72
N VAL A 56 1.60 -15.50 -3.94
CA VAL A 56 2.01 -15.12 -2.57
C VAL A 56 2.80 -13.81 -2.57
N SER A 57 3.78 -13.66 -3.47
CA SER A 57 4.58 -12.43 -3.56
C SER A 57 3.73 -11.20 -3.89
N TYR A 58 2.69 -11.35 -4.72
CA TYR A 58 1.75 -10.29 -5.05
C TYR A 58 0.93 -9.84 -3.84
N TYR A 59 0.46 -10.78 -3.02
CA TYR A 59 -0.30 -10.45 -1.80
C TYR A 59 0.58 -9.94 -0.65
N LEU A 60 1.82 -10.42 -0.54
CA LEU A 60 2.77 -9.95 0.48
C LEU A 60 3.11 -8.46 0.33
N ARG A 61 3.05 -7.91 -0.89
CA ARG A 61 3.26 -6.47 -1.16
C ARG A 61 2.30 -5.54 -0.43
N GLY A 62 1.18 -6.06 0.05
CA GLY A 62 0.18 -5.32 0.82
C GLY A 62 -0.85 -4.62 -0.04
N ARG A 63 -1.35 -3.48 0.45
CA ARG A 63 -2.47 -2.79 -0.18
C ARG A 63 -2.10 -2.02 -1.44
N GLN A 64 -2.89 -2.21 -2.50
CA GLN A 64 -2.56 -1.69 -3.83
C GLN A 64 -3.02 -0.24 -4.03
N ILE A 65 -4.12 0.18 -3.40
CA ILE A 65 -4.70 1.50 -3.61
C ILE A 65 -4.39 2.39 -2.42
N PHE A 66 -3.63 3.45 -2.68
CA PHE A 66 -3.37 4.54 -1.76
C PHE A 66 -3.92 5.85 -2.34
N GLU A 67 -4.67 6.58 -1.52
CA GLU A 67 -5.18 7.91 -1.81
C GLU A 67 -4.80 8.85 -0.67
N TYR A 68 -4.30 10.02 -1.03
CA TYR A 68 -3.93 11.10 -0.13
C TYR A 68 -4.52 12.40 -0.66
N ASP A 69 -5.24 13.12 0.20
CA ASP A 69 -5.73 14.46 -0.10
C ASP A 69 -5.28 15.44 0.98
N SER A 70 -4.65 16.52 0.54
CA SER A 70 -4.23 17.65 1.37
C SER A 70 -5.04 18.92 1.09
N ASP A 71 -6.00 18.88 0.18
CA ASP A 71 -6.83 20.03 -0.19
C ASP A 71 -7.98 20.20 0.82
N GLY A 72 -7.88 21.25 1.63
CA GLY A 72 -8.81 21.55 2.74
C GLY A 72 -8.11 21.78 4.07
N GLU A 73 -8.86 21.77 5.17
CA GLU A 73 -8.35 21.94 6.54
C GLU A 73 -7.83 20.62 7.15
N ALA A 74 -8.32 19.49 6.64
CA ALA A 74 -7.94 18.15 7.06
C ALA A 74 -7.03 17.48 6.03
N LEU A 75 -6.22 16.54 6.51
CA LEU A 75 -5.53 15.55 5.69
C LEU A 75 -6.38 14.28 5.65
N ASN A 76 -6.53 13.72 4.46
CA ASN A 76 -7.27 12.49 4.23
C ASN A 76 -6.32 11.40 3.72
N PHE A 77 -6.27 10.28 4.42
CA PHE A 77 -5.52 9.10 4.02
C PHE A 77 -6.46 7.93 3.83
N LYS A 78 -6.46 7.34 2.63
CA LYS A 78 -7.22 6.14 2.33
C LYS A 78 -6.28 5.07 1.79
N ASN A 79 -6.38 3.89 2.38
CA ASN A 79 -5.59 2.75 1.97
C ASN A 79 -6.45 1.50 1.91
N ARG A 80 -6.65 0.96 0.71
CA ARG A 80 -7.52 -0.19 0.47
C ARG A 80 -6.92 -1.20 -0.49
N ASN A 81 -7.34 -2.44 -0.31
CA ASN A 81 -7.16 -3.47 -1.31
C ASN A 81 -8.17 -3.28 -2.43
N ILE A 82 -7.82 -3.76 -3.62
CA ILE A 82 -8.76 -3.88 -4.74
C ILE A 82 -9.80 -4.95 -4.42
N ILE A 83 -9.35 -6.00 -3.76
CA ILE A 83 -10.18 -7.08 -3.27
C ILE A 83 -10.75 -6.67 -1.91
N THR A 84 -12.02 -6.25 -1.91
CA THR A 84 -12.72 -5.76 -0.72
C THR A 84 -12.83 -6.81 0.38
N PHE A 85 -12.85 -8.10 0.05
CA PHE A 85 -12.98 -9.19 1.04
C PHE A 85 -11.69 -9.51 1.79
N LEU A 86 -10.51 -9.13 1.26
CA LEU A 86 -9.24 -9.57 1.83
C LEU A 86 -8.88 -8.79 3.10
N ASN A 87 -9.21 -7.49 3.17
CA ASN A 87 -8.93 -6.63 4.31
C ASN A 87 -9.89 -5.45 4.40
N ARG A 88 -10.15 -4.98 5.63
CA ARG A 88 -10.92 -3.75 5.85
C ARG A 88 -10.15 -2.54 5.31
N PRO A 89 -10.81 -1.67 4.52
CA PRO A 89 -10.20 -0.41 4.08
C PRO A 89 -9.87 0.45 5.31
N VAL A 90 -8.71 1.10 5.29
CA VAL A 90 -8.33 2.09 6.32
C VAL A 90 -8.54 3.46 5.71
N SER A 91 -9.28 4.31 6.42
CA SER A 91 -9.59 5.67 6.02
C SER A 91 -9.52 6.53 7.26
N ASP A 92 -8.53 7.41 7.32
CA ASP A 92 -8.30 8.29 8.46
C ASP A 92 -8.28 9.74 7.99
N GLU A 93 -9.08 10.57 8.65
CA GLU A 93 -9.16 12.01 8.40
C GLU A 93 -8.82 12.77 9.67
N PHE A 94 -7.86 13.68 9.59
CA PHE A 94 -7.45 14.50 10.73
C PHE A 94 -7.02 15.91 10.33
N PRO A 95 -7.24 16.92 11.18
CA PRO A 95 -6.79 18.29 10.91
C PRO A 95 -5.27 18.39 10.70
N LYS A 96 -4.84 19.24 9.77
CA LYS A 96 -3.42 19.43 9.42
C LYS A 96 -2.51 19.72 10.60
N TYR A 97 -2.96 20.54 11.55
CA TYR A 97 -2.20 20.91 12.75
C TYR A 97 -1.89 19.73 13.67
N LYS A 98 -2.60 18.60 13.54
CA LYS A 98 -2.33 17.39 14.35
C LYS A 98 -1.18 16.54 13.80
N LEU A 99 -0.71 16.80 12.59
CA LEU A 99 0.44 16.11 12.01
C LEU A 99 1.73 16.56 12.73
N GLN A 100 2.40 15.62 13.39
CA GLN A 100 3.65 15.89 14.10
C GLN A 100 4.88 15.46 13.30
N LYS A 101 4.90 14.20 12.87
CA LYS A 101 6.02 13.60 12.12
C LYS A 101 5.51 12.49 11.22
N TYR A 102 6.29 12.19 10.17
CA TYR A 102 6.10 11.00 9.36
C TYR A 102 7.44 10.27 9.18
N GLU A 103 7.37 8.96 9.00
CA GLU A 103 8.51 8.10 8.74
C GLU A 103 8.16 7.15 7.59
N VAL A 104 9.04 7.06 6.59
CA VAL A 104 8.88 6.12 5.46
C VAL A 104 9.91 5.02 5.61
N VAL A 105 9.45 3.79 5.84
CA VAL A 105 10.30 2.61 5.92
C VAL A 105 10.27 1.89 4.58
N ASN A 106 11.45 1.68 4.00
CA ASN A 106 11.62 0.95 2.75
C ASN A 106 12.37 -0.36 3.04
N ALA A 107 11.65 -1.48 3.03
CA ALA A 107 12.20 -2.83 3.13
C ALA A 107 12.32 -3.48 1.74
N GLY A 108 12.72 -2.70 0.73
CA GLY A 108 12.87 -3.11 -0.67
C GLY A 108 11.53 -3.23 -1.39
N ILE A 109 10.88 -4.38 -1.27
CA ILE A 109 9.61 -4.68 -1.94
C ILE A 109 8.43 -4.08 -1.16
N LEU A 110 8.60 -3.90 0.15
CA LEU A 110 7.60 -3.34 1.06
C LEU A 110 7.97 -1.91 1.42
N LYS A 111 7.11 -0.96 1.07
CA LYS A 111 7.23 0.44 1.51
C LYS A 111 6.05 0.75 2.42
N ARG A 112 6.34 1.27 3.61
CA ARG A 112 5.32 1.65 4.61
C ARG A 112 5.52 3.08 5.06
N LEU A 113 4.41 3.80 5.18
CA LEU A 113 4.33 5.14 5.74
C LEU A 113 3.77 5.06 7.15
N TYR A 114 4.49 5.61 8.10
CA TYR A 114 4.09 5.78 9.48
C TYR A 114 3.84 7.26 9.71
N ILE A 115 2.64 7.61 10.17
CA ILE A 115 2.26 8.98 10.47
C ILE A 115 1.99 9.09 11.95
N THR A 116 2.65 10.02 12.63
CA THR A 116 2.40 10.30 14.04
C THR A 116 1.51 11.52 14.17
N VAL A 117 0.35 11.33 14.79
CA VAL A 117 -0.67 12.35 14.99
C VAL A 117 -0.84 12.63 16.48
N SER A 118 -1.03 13.91 16.84
CA SER A 118 -1.31 14.32 18.22
C SER A 118 -2.75 13.99 18.62
N SER A 119 -2.95 13.36 19.78
CA SER A 119 -4.27 13.12 20.38
C SER A 119 -4.59 14.11 21.49
N LYS A 120 -5.89 14.27 21.82
CA LYS A 120 -6.40 15.22 22.83
C LYS A 120 -5.82 15.01 24.24
N LYS A 121 -5.27 13.84 24.56
CA LYS A 121 -4.75 13.47 25.90
C LYS A 121 -3.22 13.32 25.93
N ASN A 122 -2.46 14.24 25.34
CA ASN A 122 -0.98 14.22 25.27
C ASN A 122 -0.33 12.94 24.70
N HIS A 123 -1.13 12.01 24.19
CA HIS A 123 -0.65 10.77 23.59
C HIS A 123 -0.54 10.95 22.07
N SER A 124 0.49 10.37 21.47
CA SER A 124 0.66 10.34 20.03
C SER A 124 0.13 9.01 19.47
N ILE A 125 -0.60 9.07 18.36
CA ILE A 125 -1.14 7.90 17.67
C ILE A 125 -0.32 7.69 16.40
N ILE A 126 0.13 6.46 16.17
CA ILE A 126 0.87 6.09 14.97
C ILE A 126 -0.08 5.39 13.99
N LEU A 127 -0.39 6.06 12.89
CA LEU A 127 -1.15 5.52 11.77
C LEU A 127 -0.20 4.87 10.76
N LYS A 128 -0.59 3.70 10.23
CA LYS A 128 0.25 2.87 9.37
C LYS A 128 -0.42 2.68 8.01
N TYR A 129 0.32 2.95 6.94
CA TYR A 129 -0.17 2.81 5.57
C TYR A 129 0.85 2.08 4.69
N ASP A 130 0.38 1.12 3.90
CA ASP A 130 1.17 0.51 2.83
C ASP A 130 1.24 1.46 1.63
N ILE A 131 2.45 1.76 1.18
CA ILE A 131 2.74 2.65 0.04
C ILE A 131 3.62 1.94 -1.01
N SER A 132 3.74 0.61 -0.94
CA SER A 132 4.56 -0.22 -1.83
C SER A 132 4.24 -0.04 -3.32
N TYR A 133 3.00 0.33 -3.64
CA TYR A 133 2.52 0.50 -5.02
C TYR A 133 2.63 1.94 -5.54
N LEU A 134 3.16 2.86 -4.73
CA LEU A 134 3.48 4.21 -5.20
C LEU A 134 4.78 4.21 -6.00
N THR A 135 4.75 4.92 -7.11
CA THR A 135 5.94 5.24 -7.91
C THR A 135 6.85 6.19 -7.15
N ASP A 136 8.13 6.26 -7.51
CA ASP A 136 9.06 7.15 -6.80
C ASP A 136 8.71 8.64 -7.00
N LYS A 137 8.04 8.99 -8.10
CA LYS A 137 7.48 10.34 -8.31
C LYS A 137 6.38 10.62 -7.28
N GLU A 138 5.35 9.78 -7.22
CA GLU A 138 4.26 9.87 -6.24
C GLU A 138 4.80 9.89 -4.80
N LEU A 139 5.84 9.10 -4.50
CA LEU A 139 6.44 9.09 -3.17
C LEU A 139 7.16 10.41 -2.83
N ARG A 140 7.90 11.00 -3.77
CA ARG A 140 8.54 12.31 -3.57
C ARG A 140 7.52 13.41 -3.37
N ASP A 141 6.48 13.38 -4.19
CA ASP A 141 5.34 14.28 -4.15
C ASP A 141 4.61 14.23 -2.80
N LEU A 142 4.37 13.01 -2.29
CA LEU A 142 3.81 12.79 -0.96
C LEU A 142 4.70 13.35 0.15
N LYS A 143 6.01 13.06 0.11
CA LYS A 143 6.98 13.57 1.09
C LYS A 143 7.00 15.09 1.10
N TYR A 144 7.10 15.71 -0.07
CA TYR A 144 7.08 17.17 -0.21
C TYR A 144 5.81 17.81 0.38
N SER A 145 4.65 17.21 0.13
CA SER A 145 3.39 17.68 0.71
C SER A 145 3.37 17.58 2.24
N LEU A 146 3.85 16.48 2.81
CA LEU A 146 3.91 16.29 4.26
C LEU A 146 4.93 17.22 4.93
N ASP A 147 6.09 17.42 4.29
CA ASP A 147 7.13 18.34 4.77
C ASP A 147 6.60 19.78 4.84
N LYS A 148 5.83 20.20 3.82
CA LYS A 148 5.19 21.53 3.79
C LYS A 148 4.26 21.72 4.99
N VAL A 149 3.38 20.75 5.26
CA VAL A 149 2.43 20.83 6.39
C VAL A 149 3.17 20.85 7.73
N ILE A 150 4.20 20.03 7.91
CA ILE A 150 4.99 20.00 9.15
C ILE A 150 5.72 21.34 9.35
N LYS A 151 6.25 21.93 8.28
CA LYS A 151 6.92 23.23 8.34
C LYS A 151 5.96 24.34 8.75
N GLU A 152 4.79 24.42 8.11
CA GLU A 152 3.73 25.38 8.47
C GLU A 152 3.27 25.21 9.92
N ASN A 153 3.11 23.97 10.40
CA ASN A 153 2.74 23.70 11.80
C ASN A 153 3.81 24.20 12.78
N LYS A 154 5.10 23.97 12.48
CA LYS A 154 6.21 24.43 13.33
C LYS A 154 6.29 25.95 13.38
N GLU A 155 6.14 26.63 12.24
CA GLU A 155 6.16 28.10 12.17
C GLU A 155 5.02 28.73 12.99
N ASN A 156 3.80 28.18 12.87
CA ASN A 156 2.66 28.62 13.67
C ASN A 156 2.85 28.39 15.18
N LEU A 157 3.44 27.25 15.56
CA LEU A 157 3.81 26.98 16.96
C LEU A 157 4.84 27.98 17.51
N HIS A 158 5.79 28.43 16.68
CA HIS A 158 6.77 29.44 17.08
C HIS A 158 6.17 30.84 17.19
N LEU A 159 5.22 31.19 16.31
CA LEU A 159 4.49 32.47 16.35
C LEU A 159 3.58 32.56 17.59
N CYS A 160 2.82 31.51 17.91
CA CYS A 160 1.99 31.46 19.12
C CYS A 160 2.78 31.48 20.44
N ARG A 161 4.08 31.15 20.43
CA ARG A 161 4.95 31.23 21.62
C ARG A 161 5.61 32.60 21.81
N LYS A 162 5.51 33.50 20.82
CA LYS A 162 6.10 34.85 20.86
C LYS A 162 5.09 35.94 21.22
N ILE A 163 3.81 35.59 21.28
CA ILE A 163 2.70 36.44 21.74
C ILE A 163 2.41 36.09 23.19
#